data_AF-A0A939MAF2-F1
#
_entry.id   AF-A0A939MAF2-F1
#
_cell.length_a   1.000
_cell.length_b   1.000
_cell.length_c   1.000
_cell.angle_alpha   90.00
_cell.angle_beta   90.00
_cell.angle_gamma   90.00
#
_symmetry.space_group_name_H-M   'P 1'
#
loop_
_entity.id
_entity.type
_entity.pdbx_description
1 polymer ?
#
loop_
_entity_poly.entity_id
_entity_poly.type
_entity_poly.pdbx_seq_one_letter_code
_entity_poly.pdbx_strand_id
1 'polypeptide(L)'
;MGTLPRRKQNDEALGFGTEAYVRRLRLLREMVSGENQKDFARRVGVSTARWNNYEQGYPMGRAMALQLMDRIPGMSIEWLWFGKTGNLSDHFRTQLMNLERFEAARRHQHLLYQS
;
A
#
# COMPACT_ATOMS: atom_id res chain seq x y z
N MET A 1 -3.77 -26.07 -12.09
CA MET A 1 -3.30 -24.67 -11.99
C MET A 1 -3.68 -23.94 -13.26
N GLY A 2 -4.65 -23.02 -13.22
CA GLY A 2 -5.01 -22.21 -14.39
C GLY A 2 -4.10 -20.99 -14.49
N THR A 3 -3.52 -20.75 -15.66
CA THR A 3 -2.75 -19.54 -15.95
C THR A 3 -3.65 -18.31 -15.88
N LEU A 4 -3.19 -17.24 -15.21
CA LEU A 4 -3.95 -15.99 -15.09
C LEU A 4 -4.25 -15.42 -16.49
N PRO A 5 -5.42 -14.82 -16.72
CA PRO A 5 -5.75 -14.21 -18.00
C PRO A 5 -4.76 -13.10 -18.36
N ARG A 6 -4.41 -12.96 -19.65
CA ARG A 6 -3.34 -12.08 -20.17
C ARG A 6 -3.41 -10.63 -19.66
N ARG A 7 -4.62 -10.08 -19.47
CA ARG A 7 -4.83 -8.75 -18.89
C ARG A 7 -4.26 -8.64 -17.47
N LYS A 8 -4.55 -9.61 -16.61
CA LYS A 8 -4.02 -9.62 -15.23
C LYS A 8 -2.51 -9.76 -15.21
N GLN A 9 -1.93 -10.54 -16.12
CA GLN A 9 -0.47 -10.64 -16.25
C GLN A 9 0.17 -9.29 -16.60
N ASN A 10 -0.46 -8.51 -17.49
CA ASN A 10 0.00 -7.17 -17.85
C ASN A 10 -0.11 -6.19 -16.66
N ASP A 11 -1.21 -6.25 -15.90
CA ASP A 11 -1.42 -5.38 -14.74
C ASP A 11 -0.37 -5.65 -13.65
N GLU A 12 -0.05 -6.92 -13.38
CA GLU A 12 1.02 -7.31 -12.46
C GLU A 12 2.40 -6.82 -12.95
N ALA A 13 2.71 -7.01 -14.24
CA ALA A 13 3.97 -6.56 -14.83
C ALA A 13 4.16 -5.03 -14.75
N LEU A 14 3.08 -4.25 -14.81
CA LEU A 14 3.09 -2.80 -14.67
C LEU A 14 3.05 -2.34 -13.19
N GLY A 15 2.96 -3.25 -12.23
CA GLY A 15 2.85 -2.92 -10.80
C GLY A 15 1.47 -2.38 -10.39
N PHE A 16 0.47 -2.54 -11.25
CA PHE A 16 -0.93 -2.18 -11.02
C PHE A 16 -1.76 -3.34 -10.46
N GLY A 17 -1.13 -4.52 -10.35
CA GLY A 17 -1.73 -5.72 -9.82
C GLY A 17 -2.14 -5.65 -8.35
N THR A 18 -2.89 -6.68 -7.92
CA THR A 18 -3.51 -6.71 -6.59
C THR A 18 -2.45 -6.75 -5.49
N GLU A 19 -1.36 -7.49 -5.69
CA GLU A 19 -0.29 -7.61 -4.70
C GLU A 19 0.41 -6.28 -4.47
N ALA A 20 0.72 -5.56 -5.54
CA ALA A 20 1.34 -4.25 -5.49
C ALA A 20 0.43 -3.22 -4.80
N TYR A 21 -0.88 -3.25 -5.09
CA TYR A 21 -1.88 -2.43 -4.42
C TYR A 21 -1.97 -2.73 -2.91
N VAL A 22 -2.07 -4.02 -2.53
CA VAL A 22 -2.11 -4.46 -1.14
C VAL A 22 -0.85 -4.04 -0.38
N ARG A 23 0.33 -4.18 -1.00
CA ARG A 23 1.58 -3.71 -0.41
C ARG A 23 1.53 -2.21 -0.13
N ARG A 24 1.07 -1.40 -1.08
CA ARG A 24 0.98 0.06 -0.91
C ARG A 24 -0.01 0.47 0.18
N LEU A 25 -1.12 -0.26 0.36
CA LEU A 25 -2.01 -0.04 1.50
C LEU A 25 -1.32 -0.26 2.85
N ARG A 26 -0.53 -1.33 2.97
CA ARG A 26 0.21 -1.64 4.20
C ARG A 26 1.28 -0.60 4.47
N LEU A 27 2.01 -0.16 3.44
CA LEU A 27 2.98 0.93 3.54
C LEU A 27 2.30 2.24 3.96
N LEU A 28 1.13 2.58 3.40
CA LEU A 28 0.39 3.77 3.82
C LEU A 28 0.04 3.70 5.31
N ARG A 29 -0.41 2.53 5.79
CA ARG A 29 -0.66 2.33 7.21
C ARG A 29 0.61 2.52 8.04
N GLU A 30 1.72 1.94 7.61
CA GLU A 30 2.99 2.02 8.32
C GLU A 30 3.53 3.46 8.40
N MET A 31 3.43 4.23 7.32
CA MET A 31 3.83 5.64 7.30
C MET A 31 2.99 6.52 8.24
N VAL A 32 1.72 6.18 8.45
CA VAL A 32 0.76 7.03 9.20
C VAL A 32 0.63 6.61 10.66
N SER A 33 0.72 5.31 10.94
CA SER A 33 0.40 4.70 12.23
C SER A 33 1.34 3.54 12.61
N GLY A 34 2.41 3.28 11.85
CA GLY A 34 3.27 2.12 12.05
C GLY A 34 2.51 0.79 11.88
N GLU A 35 2.87 -0.21 12.67
CA GLU A 35 2.25 -1.53 12.61
C GLU A 35 0.84 -1.58 13.23
N ASN A 36 0.25 -0.44 13.60
CA ASN A 36 -1.03 -0.37 14.31
C ASN A 36 -2.23 -0.11 13.40
N GLN A 37 -2.90 -1.18 12.99
CA GLN A 37 -4.10 -1.12 12.13
C GLN A 37 -5.30 -0.44 12.80
N LYS A 38 -5.47 -0.60 14.12
CA LYS A 38 -6.57 0.03 14.88
C LYS A 38 -6.39 1.56 14.93
N ASP A 39 -5.16 2.01 15.16
CA ASP A 39 -4.83 3.44 15.17
C ASP A 39 -5.05 4.05 13.78
N PHE A 40 -4.59 3.38 12.73
CA PHE A 40 -4.79 3.83 11.36
C PHE A 40 -6.27 3.99 11.02
N ALA A 41 -7.06 2.94 11.27
CA ALA A 41 -8.49 2.92 10.98
C ALA A 41 -9.22 4.06 11.70
N ARG A 42 -8.87 4.32 12.97
CA ARG A 42 -9.38 5.46 13.76
C ARG A 42 -9.02 6.81 13.13
N ARG A 43 -7.76 7.03 12.73
CA ARG A 43 -7.31 8.30 12.13
C ARG A 43 -8.04 8.62 10.83
N VAL A 44 -8.20 7.61 9.98
CA VAL A 44 -8.83 7.80 8.67
C VAL A 44 -10.35 7.71 8.72
N GLY A 45 -10.94 7.28 9.84
CA GLY A 45 -12.40 7.22 10.03
C GLY A 45 -13.08 6.00 9.39
N VAL A 46 -12.43 4.83 9.41
CA VAL A 46 -12.95 3.56 8.88
C VAL A 46 -12.93 2.48 9.96
N SER A 47 -13.72 1.42 9.82
CA SER A 47 -13.59 0.26 10.72
C SER A 47 -12.32 -0.53 10.41
N THR A 48 -11.70 -1.10 11.45
CA THR A 48 -10.50 -1.95 11.30
C THR A 48 -10.76 -3.11 10.34
N ALA A 49 -11.93 -3.75 10.43
CA ALA A 49 -12.32 -4.86 9.56
C ALA A 49 -12.41 -4.43 8.07
N ARG A 50 -12.99 -3.25 7.80
CA ARG A 50 -13.09 -2.74 6.42
C ARG A 50 -11.72 -2.36 5.86
N TRP A 51 -10.84 -1.78 6.68
CA TRP A 51 -9.45 -1.56 6.27
C TRP A 51 -8.73 -2.87 5.98
N ASN A 52 -8.89 -3.87 6.86
CA ASN A 52 -8.30 -5.19 6.67
C ASN A 52 -8.75 -5.82 5.34
N ASN A 53 -10.02 -5.69 4.95
CA ASN A 53 -10.49 -6.16 3.63
C ASN A 53 -9.65 -5.55 2.49
N TYR A 54 -9.37 -4.25 2.53
CA TYR A 54 -8.52 -3.63 1.51
C TYR A 54 -7.10 -4.23 1.51
N GLU A 55 -6.51 -4.46 2.69
CA GLU A 55 -5.20 -5.12 2.84
C GLU A 55 -5.21 -6.63 2.49
N GLN A 56 -6.39 -7.21 2.24
CA GLN A 56 -6.59 -8.54 1.67
C GLN A 56 -6.94 -8.50 0.16
N GLY A 57 -6.88 -7.32 -0.46
CA GLY A 57 -7.07 -7.16 -1.91
C GLY A 57 -8.49 -6.85 -2.34
N TYR A 58 -9.42 -6.60 -1.40
CA TYR A 58 -10.72 -6.07 -1.78
C TYR A 58 -10.56 -4.66 -2.38
N PRO A 59 -11.27 -4.33 -3.46
CA PRO A 59 -11.11 -3.05 -4.14
C PRO A 59 -11.64 -1.90 -3.28
N MET A 60 -10.84 -0.83 -3.16
CA MET A 60 -11.26 0.40 -2.51
C MET A 60 -12.05 1.28 -3.46
N GLY A 61 -13.27 1.65 -3.06
CA GLY A 61 -14.13 2.55 -3.83
C GLY A 61 -13.75 4.03 -3.67
N ARG A 62 -14.29 4.87 -4.56
CA ARG A 62 -14.03 6.32 -4.63
C ARG A 62 -14.27 7.06 -3.31
N ALA A 63 -15.33 6.73 -2.57
CA ALA A 63 -15.64 7.42 -1.31
C ALA A 63 -14.51 7.27 -0.28
N MET A 64 -13.95 6.06 -0.15
CA MET A 64 -12.83 5.81 0.75
C MET A 64 -11.55 6.50 0.26
N ALA A 65 -11.31 6.54 -1.06
CA ALA A 65 -10.18 7.26 -1.63
C ALA A 65 -10.23 8.77 -1.32
N LEU A 66 -11.39 9.40 -1.47
CA LEU A 66 -11.60 10.81 -1.10
C LEU A 66 -11.36 11.03 0.40
N GLN A 67 -11.87 10.14 1.24
CA GLN A 67 -11.69 10.19 2.68
C GLN A 67 -10.21 10.06 3.08
N LEU A 68 -9.43 9.20 2.41
CA LEU A 68 -7.98 9.13 2.66
C LEU A 68 -7.28 10.43 2.29
N MET A 69 -7.62 11.05 1.15
CA MET A 69 -7.00 12.32 0.74
C MET A 69 -7.34 13.46 1.71
N ASP A 70 -8.57 13.49 2.22
CA ASP A 70 -9.01 14.46 3.22
C ASP A 70 -8.28 14.27 4.56
N ARG A 71 -8.18 13.01 5.03
CA ARG A 71 -7.62 12.69 6.36
C ARG A 71 -6.10 12.60 6.40
N ILE A 72 -5.44 12.46 5.26
CA ILE A 72 -3.99 12.29 5.16
C ILE A 72 -3.43 13.26 4.11
N PRO A 73 -3.31 14.56 4.45
CA PRO A 73 -2.77 15.55 3.54
C PRO A 73 -1.38 15.18 3.03
N GLY A 74 -1.15 15.31 1.71
CA GLY A 74 0.12 14.98 1.06
C GLY A 74 0.29 13.52 0.63
N MET A 75 -0.69 12.65 0.89
CA MET A 75 -0.77 11.32 0.28
C MET A 75 -1.24 11.40 -1.18
N SER A 76 -1.05 10.31 -1.95
CA SER A 76 -1.50 10.21 -3.35
C SER A 76 -2.26 8.92 -3.61
N ILE A 77 -3.47 9.06 -4.16
CA ILE A 77 -4.28 7.92 -4.64
C ILE A 77 -3.68 7.30 -5.90
N GLU A 78 -3.03 8.09 -6.76
CA GLU A 78 -2.32 7.56 -7.93
C GLU A 78 -1.14 6.70 -7.53
N TRP A 79 -0.46 7.05 -6.44
CA TRP A 79 0.54 6.18 -5.85
C TRP A 79 -0.13 4.91 -5.34
N LEU A 80 -1.19 5.04 -4.53
CA LEU A 80 -1.86 3.89 -3.93
C LEU A 80 -2.32 2.86 -4.98
N TRP A 81 -2.92 3.30 -6.09
CA TRP A 81 -3.41 2.39 -7.14
C TRP A 81 -2.35 2.02 -8.18
N PHE A 82 -1.50 2.95 -8.60
CA PHE A 82 -0.64 2.78 -9.78
C PHE A 82 0.86 2.89 -9.48
N GLY A 83 1.26 3.11 -8.23
CA GLY A 83 2.66 3.30 -7.85
C GLY A 83 3.26 4.64 -8.31
N LYS A 84 2.47 5.55 -8.89
CA LYS A 84 2.96 6.85 -9.35
C LYS A 84 3.22 7.80 -8.18
N THR A 85 4.49 8.08 -7.89
CA THR A 85 4.91 8.88 -6.73
C THR A 85 4.88 10.39 -6.97
N GLY A 86 4.61 10.84 -8.21
CA GLY A 86 4.68 12.26 -8.62
C GLY A 86 3.83 13.22 -7.77
N ASN A 87 2.71 12.74 -7.23
CA ASN A 87 1.79 13.53 -6.41
C ASN A 87 1.93 13.28 -4.89
N LEU A 88 2.92 12.50 -4.45
CA LEU A 88 3.25 12.42 -3.02
C LEU A 88 4.01 13.68 -2.58
N SER A 89 3.71 14.17 -1.38
CA SER A 89 4.52 15.20 -0.72
C SER A 89 5.91 14.66 -0.37
N ASP A 90 6.88 15.57 -0.19
CA ASP A 90 8.25 15.19 0.16
C ASP A 90 8.32 14.36 1.43
N HIS A 91 7.50 14.70 2.43
CA HIS A 91 7.37 13.91 3.65
C HIS A 91 7.04 12.43 3.35
N PHE A 92 6.00 12.17 2.56
CA PHE A 92 5.60 10.80 2.22
C PHE A 92 6.61 10.10 1.32
N ARG A 93 7.28 10.84 0.41
CA ARG A 93 8.36 10.28 -0.42
C ARG A 93 9.52 9.80 0.44
N THR A 94 9.95 10.60 1.41
CA THR A 94 11.02 10.23 2.34
C THR A 94 10.63 9.03 3.20
N GLN A 95 9.42 9.02 3.75
CA GLN A 95 8.93 7.88 4.53
C GLN A 95 8.88 6.59 3.69
N LEU A 96 8.35 6.67 2.47
CA LEU A 96 8.30 5.55 1.53
C LEU A 96 9.71 5.01 1.27
N MET A 97 10.66 5.87 0.87
CA MET A 97 12.05 5.45 0.61
C MET A 97 12.68 4.75 1.81
N ASN A 98 12.45 5.24 3.02
CA ASN A 98 12.96 4.62 4.23
C ASN A 98 12.38 3.22 4.44
N LEU A 99 11.05 3.08 4.34
CA LEU A 99 10.38 1.79 4.53
C LEU A 99 10.79 0.76 3.47
N GLU A 100 10.88 1.16 2.20
CA GLU A 100 11.29 0.26 1.13
C GLU A 100 12.74 -0.22 1.31
N ARG A 101 13.63 0.66 1.78
CA ARG A 101 15.00 0.28 2.16
C ARG A 101 15.01 -0.76 3.27
N PHE A 102 14.18 -0.58 4.31
CA PHE A 102 14.07 -1.54 5.42
C PHE A 102 13.46 -2.87 4.99
N GLU A 103 12.43 -2.87 4.14
CA GLU A 103 11.87 -4.10 3.58
C GLU A 103 12.89 -4.87 2.73
N ALA A 104 13.67 -4.17 1.91
CA ALA A 104 14.71 -4.79 1.09
C ALA A 104 15.80 -5.43 1.96
N ALA A 105 16.25 -4.74 3.01
CA ALA A 105 17.21 -5.27 3.97
C ALA A 105 16.67 -6.51 4.71
N ARG A 106 15.41 -6.48 5.18
CA ARG A 106 14.76 -7.63 5.82
C ARG A 106 14.64 -8.83 4.89
N ARG A 107 14.24 -8.61 3.63
CA ARG A 107 14.14 -9.66 2.62
C ARG A 107 15.50 -10.29 2.33
N HIS A 108 16.53 -9.48 2.15
CA HIS A 108 17.89 -9.95 1.94
C HIS A 108 18.40 -10.79 3.13
N GLN A 109 18.20 -10.29 4.36
CA GLN A 109 18.56 -11.02 5.57
C GLN A 109 17.84 -12.37 5.64
N HIS A 110 16.53 -12.41 5.40
CA HIS A 110 15.74 -13.64 5.44
C HIS A 110 16.24 -14.70 4.46
N LEU A 111 16.61 -14.29 3.23
CA LEU A 111 17.15 -15.20 2.22
C LEU A 111 18.50 -15.80 2.64
N LEU A 112 19.35 -15.04 3.32
CA LEU A 112 20.66 -15.51 3.80
C LEU A 112 20.57 -16.51 4.97
N TYR A 113 19.48 -16.51 5.74
CA TYR A 113 19.29 -17.43 6.89
C TYR A 113 18.46 -18.67 6.56
N GLN A 114 17.89 -18.76 5.35
CA GLN A 114 17.11 -19.91 4.89
C GLN A 114 17.86 -20.81 3.89
N SER A 115 19.11 -20.47 3.57
CA SER A 115 20.07 -21.23 2.73
C SER A 115 21.16 -21.86 3.57
#